data_AF-A2G0J2-F1
#
_entry.id   AF-A2G0J2-F1
#
_cell.length_a   1.000
_cell.length_b   1.000
_cell.length_c   1.000
_cell.angle_alpha   90.00
_cell.angle_beta   90.00
_cell.angle_gamma   90.00
#
_symmetry.space_group_name_H-M   'P 1'
#
loop_
_entity.id
_entity.type
_entity.pdbx_description
1 polymer ?
#
loop_
_entity_poly.entity_id
_entity_poly.type
_entity_poly.pdbx_seq_one_letter_code
_entity_poly.pdbx_strand_id
1 'polypeptide(L)'
;MKREYQTLPIPSQNTTDFTIIYNGTDVPVSKFVLGCYSAFFRTIPDFFTATTFKYDDIPSLESFKTFIDAAHGHEFPITKENIYSLLRFASTWEVSTLLDTLIEYYNNNYDMTLSLKELISSKNEKYTNLLCNLISSQLDIALKDESFAKIPYSTVALILKSPIKVLNDSQLLYKYLCDRIPTLDTNLYELFRYVDLQTLTAEYSKQIFTNFQLMKFFSTFKEPRQPGDITNDYNEIVIEMKSVDKRIKRLEKLKFEEKFEAISEHFGDIEERISEEIKTRLREERKELDPENKLDKKLKQMADLLAKKILDLEQKIKRQDFAQDAHAKEIISKSQALNSNFDPIRAEMREMQRMLRVINVKQIGITEHVNNRAAAKDKE
;
A
#
# COMPACT_ATOMS: atom_id res chain seq x y z
N MET A 1 43.47 30.51 -29.02
CA MET A 1 42.45 31.22 -28.23
C MET A 1 41.99 30.31 -27.11
N LYS A 2 42.40 30.60 -25.87
CA LYS A 2 41.89 29.92 -24.67
C LYS A 2 40.43 30.36 -24.50
N ARG A 3 39.49 29.40 -24.48
CA ARG A 3 38.10 29.69 -24.15
C ARG A 3 38.01 29.90 -22.65
N GLU A 4 37.77 31.15 -22.24
CA GLU A 4 37.37 31.46 -20.87
C GLU A 4 35.96 30.88 -20.66
N TYR A 5 35.87 29.89 -19.79
CA TYR A 5 34.59 29.43 -19.26
C TYR A 5 34.20 30.39 -18.15
N GLN A 6 33.17 31.21 -18.38
CA GLN A 6 32.46 31.84 -17.27
C GLN A 6 31.68 30.74 -16.55
N THR A 7 32.29 30.15 -15.52
CA THR A 7 31.56 29.41 -14.50
C THR A 7 30.68 30.43 -13.78
N LEU A 8 29.36 30.33 -13.93
CA LEU A 8 28.46 30.89 -12.93
C LEU A 8 28.96 30.34 -11.59
N PRO A 9 29.31 31.20 -10.61
CA PRO A 9 29.70 30.70 -9.32
C PRO A 9 28.51 29.89 -8.83
N ILE A 10 28.72 28.58 -8.65
CA ILE A 10 27.85 27.79 -7.79
C ILE A 10 27.91 28.56 -6.47
N PRO A 11 26.81 29.20 -6.02
CA PRO A 11 26.82 29.89 -4.73
C PRO A 11 27.32 28.85 -3.74
N SER A 12 28.32 29.20 -2.93
CA SER A 12 28.77 28.30 -1.89
C SER A 12 27.53 27.81 -1.14
N GLN A 13 27.43 26.50 -0.91
CA GLN A 13 26.25 25.82 -0.35
C GLN A 13 25.77 26.40 1.01
N ASN A 14 26.49 27.39 1.56
CA ASN A 14 26.29 28.02 2.86
C ASN A 14 26.02 29.53 2.79
N THR A 15 25.59 30.08 1.65
CA THR A 15 25.13 31.49 1.62
C THR A 15 23.67 31.56 2.06
N THR A 16 23.44 32.08 3.27
CA THR A 16 22.11 32.48 3.75
C THR A 16 21.69 33.74 2.98
N ASP A 17 21.14 33.55 1.80
CA ASP A 17 20.75 34.60 0.84
C ASP A 17 19.25 34.93 0.90
N PHE A 18 18.52 34.32 1.83
CA PHE A 18 17.07 34.46 2.00
C PHE A 18 16.66 34.40 3.47
N THR A 19 15.58 35.06 3.83
CA THR A 19 15.04 35.02 5.20
C THR A 19 13.57 34.66 5.20
N ILE A 20 13.23 33.62 5.94
CA ILE A 20 11.84 33.26 6.20
C ILE A 20 11.42 33.89 7.53
N ILE A 21 10.40 34.74 7.49
CA ILE A 21 9.82 35.35 8.69
C ILE A 21 8.74 34.40 9.18
N TYR A 22 9.09 33.51 10.11
CA TYR A 22 8.19 32.50 10.69
C TYR A 22 7.61 32.98 12.02
N ASN A 23 6.30 33.17 12.10
CA ASN A 23 5.62 33.69 13.30
C ASN A 23 6.30 34.97 13.84
N GLY A 24 6.72 35.86 12.94
CA GLY A 24 7.42 37.11 13.24
C GLY A 24 8.91 36.98 13.61
N THR A 25 9.50 35.78 13.56
CA THR A 25 10.93 35.57 13.80
C THR A 25 11.67 35.27 12.50
N ASP A 26 12.80 35.94 12.30
CA ASP A 26 13.64 35.75 11.12
C ASP A 26 14.44 34.44 11.20
N VAL A 27 14.30 33.62 10.16
CA VAL A 27 15.03 32.37 9.98
C VAL A 27 15.83 32.45 8.68
N PRO A 28 17.17 32.60 8.77
CA PRO A 28 18.01 32.69 7.58
C PRO A 28 18.15 31.31 6.92
N VAL A 29 18.00 31.27 5.59
CA VAL A 29 18.03 30.02 4.81
C VAL A 29 18.73 30.23 3.48
N SER A 30 19.12 29.13 2.83
CA SER A 30 19.65 29.18 1.47
C SER A 30 18.52 28.96 0.46
N LYS A 31 18.27 29.97 -0.38
CA LYS A 31 17.28 29.92 -1.45
C LYS A 31 17.55 28.79 -2.42
N PHE A 32 18.83 28.59 -2.77
CA PHE A 32 19.26 27.53 -3.66
C PHE A 32 18.89 26.15 -3.10
N VAL A 33 19.24 25.89 -1.84
CA VAL A 33 18.98 24.59 -1.20
C VAL A 33 17.49 24.35 -1.07
N LEU A 34 16.72 25.33 -0.59
CA LEU A 34 15.26 25.21 -0.53
C LEU A 34 14.63 24.96 -1.90
N GLY A 35 15.06 25.68 -2.94
CA GLY A 35 14.57 25.48 -4.31
C GLY A 35 14.93 24.11 -4.89
N CYS A 36 16.01 23.47 -4.43
CA CYS A 36 16.37 22.12 -4.85
C CYS A 36 15.44 21.05 -4.24
N TYR A 37 15.10 21.17 -2.95
CA TYR A 37 14.39 20.13 -2.21
C TYR A 37 12.88 20.35 -2.08
N SER A 38 12.40 21.58 -2.19
CA SER A 38 10.97 21.94 -2.08
C SER A 38 10.41 22.29 -3.45
N ALA A 39 9.39 21.54 -3.88
CA ALA A 39 8.65 21.90 -5.09
C ALA A 39 7.85 23.20 -4.91
N PHE A 40 7.30 23.42 -3.71
CA PHE A 40 6.53 24.60 -3.35
C PHE A 40 7.28 25.90 -3.67
N PHE A 41 8.52 26.07 -3.22
CA PHE A 41 9.27 27.30 -3.45
C PHE A 41 9.58 27.58 -4.93
N ARG A 42 9.72 26.53 -5.75
CA ARG A 42 9.90 26.69 -7.20
C ARG A 42 8.66 27.22 -7.91
N THR A 43 7.48 27.08 -7.30
CA THR A 43 6.21 27.55 -7.87
C THR A 43 5.86 28.98 -7.49
N ILE A 44 6.52 29.54 -6.48
CA ILE A 44 6.24 30.90 -6.03
C ILE A 44 6.75 31.90 -7.08
N PRO A 45 5.88 32.76 -7.64
CA PRO A 45 6.31 33.84 -8.53
C PRO A 45 7.34 34.72 -7.83
N ASP A 46 8.38 35.12 -8.54
CA ASP A 46 9.42 36.00 -8.00
C ASP A 46 10.20 35.43 -6.80
N PHE A 47 10.13 34.12 -6.53
CA PHE A 47 10.94 33.50 -5.47
C PHE A 47 12.45 33.76 -5.63
N PHE A 48 12.93 33.73 -6.88
CA PHE A 48 14.33 34.00 -7.18
C PHE A 48 14.74 35.47 -6.93
N THR A 49 13.82 36.41 -7.01
CA THR A 49 14.09 37.85 -6.81
C THR A 49 13.75 38.35 -5.40
N ALA A 50 12.81 37.72 -4.70
CA ALA A 50 12.44 38.05 -3.33
C ALA A 50 13.58 37.77 -2.35
N THR A 51 13.77 38.63 -1.35
CA THR A 51 14.77 38.44 -0.28
C THR A 51 14.17 37.87 1.00
N THR A 52 12.85 37.98 1.15
CA THR A 52 12.12 37.54 2.34
C THR A 52 10.82 36.82 1.97
N PHE A 53 10.40 35.89 2.82
CA PHE A 53 9.10 35.22 2.72
C PHE A 53 8.47 35.11 4.10
N LYS A 54 7.24 35.61 4.25
CA LYS A 54 6.52 35.54 5.52
C LYS A 54 5.59 34.34 5.53
N TYR A 55 5.65 33.54 6.58
CA TYR A 55 4.79 32.39 6.79
C TYR A 55 4.41 32.28 8.26
N ASP A 56 3.12 32.27 8.56
CA ASP A 56 2.60 32.13 9.92
C ASP A 56 1.85 30.80 10.02
N ASP A 57 2.16 29.99 11.03
CA ASP A 57 1.54 28.68 11.22
C ASP A 57 1.55 28.24 12.71
N ILE A 58 0.78 27.19 13.01
CA ILE A 58 0.55 26.68 14.36
C ILE A 58 1.81 26.06 15.01
N PRO A 59 2.64 25.26 14.31
CA PRO A 59 3.76 24.60 14.96
C PRO A 59 4.78 25.57 15.56
N SER A 60 5.53 25.10 16.55
CA SER A 60 6.54 25.93 17.24
C SER A 60 7.67 26.37 16.29
N LEU A 61 8.32 27.49 16.63
CA LEU A 61 9.53 27.96 15.93
C LEU A 61 10.67 26.91 15.99
N GLU A 62 10.76 26.15 17.08
CA GLU A 62 11.76 25.10 17.24
C GLU A 62 11.54 23.96 16.23
N SER A 63 10.31 23.47 16.11
CA SER A 63 9.95 22.46 15.11
C SER A 63 10.17 22.97 13.68
N PHE A 64 9.91 24.26 13.46
CA PHE A 64 10.19 24.90 12.17
C PHE A 64 11.68 24.93 11.85
N LYS A 65 12.55 25.29 12.81
CA LYS A 65 14.00 25.24 12.64
C LYS A 65 14.50 23.82 12.35
N THR A 66 14.02 22.82 13.09
CA THR A 66 14.33 21.41 12.80
C THR A 66 13.92 21.00 11.39
N PHE A 67 12.76 21.46 10.91
CA PHE A 67 12.32 21.22 9.54
C PHE A 67 13.25 21.90 8.52
N ILE A 68 13.68 23.14 8.76
CA ILE A 68 14.63 23.85 7.88
C ILE A 68 15.97 23.12 7.80
N ASP A 69 16.49 22.66 8.94
CA ASP A 69 17.74 21.88 8.99
C ASP A 69 17.58 20.59 8.16
N ALA A 70 16.46 19.89 8.31
CA ALA A 70 16.12 18.71 7.54
C ALA A 70 16.00 18.99 6.04
N ALA A 71 15.34 20.10 5.67
CA ALA A 71 15.18 20.52 4.28
C ALA A 71 16.50 20.95 3.62
N HIS A 72 17.50 21.34 4.42
CA HIS A 72 18.86 21.60 3.97
C HIS A 72 19.74 20.34 3.92
N GLY A 73 19.22 19.17 4.32
CA GLY A 73 19.97 17.92 4.35
C GLY A 73 20.93 17.80 5.53
N HIS A 74 20.76 18.60 6.58
CA HIS A 74 21.47 18.41 7.85
C HIS A 74 20.85 17.26 8.64
N GLU A 75 21.62 16.70 9.57
CA GLU A 75 21.09 15.71 10.51
C GLU A 75 20.07 16.36 11.44
N PHE A 76 18.94 15.68 11.67
CA PHE A 76 17.86 16.18 12.52
C PHE A 76 17.25 15.03 13.33
N PRO A 77 16.85 15.27 14.59
CA PRO A 77 16.17 14.26 15.40
C PRO A 77 14.67 14.22 15.07
N ILE A 78 14.15 13.03 14.75
CA ILE A 78 12.71 12.76 14.71
C ILE A 78 12.27 12.21 16.06
N THR A 79 11.28 12.85 16.67
CA THR A 79 10.73 12.52 17.99
C THR A 79 9.21 12.41 17.92
N LYS A 80 8.58 11.82 18.94
CA LYS A 80 7.11 11.70 18.99
C LYS A 80 6.43 13.06 19.10
N GLU A 81 7.13 14.04 19.66
CA GLU A 81 6.66 15.40 19.90
C GLU A 81 6.71 16.25 18.62
N ASN A 82 7.71 16.04 17.75
CA ASN A 82 7.91 16.86 16.55
C ASN A 82 7.37 16.25 15.26
N ILE A 83 7.11 14.93 15.20
CA ILE A 83 6.76 14.22 13.96
C ILE A 83 5.57 14.84 13.22
N TYR A 84 4.49 15.19 13.92
CA TYR A 84 3.29 15.79 13.29
C TYR A 84 3.56 17.19 12.74
N SER A 85 4.37 17.97 13.45
CA SER A 85 4.83 19.29 12.97
C SER A 85 5.69 19.14 11.71
N LEU A 86 6.62 18.19 11.71
CA LEU A 86 7.49 17.91 10.55
C LEU A 86 6.68 17.40 9.35
N LEU A 87 5.72 16.49 9.55
CA LEU A 87 4.82 16.00 8.51
C LEU A 87 3.99 17.14 7.89
N ARG A 88 3.50 18.06 8.73
CA ARG A 88 2.77 19.25 8.27
C ARG A 88 3.63 20.15 7.41
N PHE A 89 4.86 20.45 7.83
CA PHE A 89 5.77 21.26 7.03
C PHE A 89 6.17 20.55 5.73
N ALA A 90 6.58 19.29 5.80
CA ALA A 90 7.02 18.51 4.64
C ALA A 90 5.91 18.35 3.58
N SER A 91 4.66 18.14 3.99
CA SER A 91 3.52 18.09 3.08
C SER A 91 3.11 19.45 2.53
N THR A 92 3.11 20.50 3.37
CA THR A 92 2.71 21.84 2.93
C THR A 92 3.71 22.42 1.95
N TRP A 93 5.00 22.23 2.24
CA TRP A 93 6.13 22.78 1.49
C TRP A 93 6.68 21.79 0.45
N GLU A 94 6.01 20.65 0.26
CA GLU A 94 6.29 19.67 -0.79
C GLU A 94 7.76 19.24 -0.84
N VAL A 95 8.31 18.87 0.33
CA VAL A 95 9.66 18.32 0.47
C VAL A 95 9.55 16.79 0.48
N SER A 96 9.45 16.19 -0.71
CA SER A 96 9.09 14.78 -0.89
C SER A 96 10.04 13.81 -0.18
N THR A 97 11.36 14.02 -0.32
CA THR A 97 12.35 13.12 0.29
C THR A 97 12.25 13.08 1.81
N LEU A 98 12.01 14.23 2.43
CA LEU A 98 11.79 14.32 3.88
C LEU A 98 10.44 13.69 4.26
N LEU A 99 9.39 13.96 3.48
CA LEU A 99 8.07 13.40 3.72
C LEU A 99 8.09 11.87 3.75
N ASP A 100 8.78 11.23 2.80
CA ASP A 100 8.90 9.78 2.73
C ASP A 100 9.57 9.20 4.00
N THR A 101 10.66 9.81 4.45
CA THR A 101 11.35 9.42 5.69
C THR A 101 10.46 9.58 6.93
N LEU A 102 9.69 10.67 7.00
CA LEU A 102 8.78 10.91 8.13
C LEU A 102 7.60 9.92 8.13
N ILE A 103 7.08 9.55 6.96
CA ILE A 103 6.03 8.54 6.84
C ILE A 103 6.54 7.17 7.30
N GLU A 104 7.78 6.80 6.92
CA GLU A 104 8.40 5.55 7.38
C GLU A 104 8.52 5.54 8.91
N TYR A 105 9.04 6.62 9.50
CA TYR A 105 9.13 6.73 10.97
C TYR A 105 7.76 6.67 11.64
N TYR A 106 6.76 7.35 11.08
CA TYR A 106 5.39 7.37 11.57
C TYR A 106 4.76 5.97 11.56
N ASN A 107 4.93 5.22 10.47
CA ASN A 107 4.39 3.85 10.38
C ASN A 107 5.03 2.91 11.41
N ASN A 108 6.30 3.12 11.75
CA ASN A 108 7.01 2.34 12.77
C ASN A 108 6.67 2.75 14.21
N ASN A 109 6.18 3.98 14.43
CA ASN A 109 5.86 4.54 15.75
C ASN A 109 4.41 5.03 15.82
N TYR A 110 3.51 4.26 15.21
CA TYR A 110 2.15 4.65 14.94
C TYR A 110 1.33 4.92 16.22
N ASP A 111 0.68 6.08 16.28
CA ASP A 111 -0.26 6.46 17.34
C ASP A 111 -1.57 6.99 16.73
N MET A 112 -2.60 6.14 16.72
CA MET A 112 -3.91 6.47 16.16
C MET A 112 -4.57 7.65 16.91
N THR A 113 -4.50 7.65 18.24
CA THR A 113 -5.19 8.65 19.07
C THR A 113 -4.67 10.05 18.77
N LEU A 114 -3.34 10.18 18.69
CA LEU A 114 -2.69 11.44 18.33
C LEU A 114 -2.98 11.82 16.88
N SER A 115 -2.96 10.86 15.95
CA SER A 115 -3.27 11.10 14.53
C SER A 115 -4.68 11.65 14.32
N LEU A 116 -5.66 11.09 15.02
CA LEU A 116 -7.05 11.56 14.97
C LEU A 116 -7.21 12.94 15.60
N LYS A 117 -6.54 13.18 16.74
CA LYS A 117 -6.53 14.51 17.37
C LYS A 117 -5.94 15.57 16.44
N GLU A 118 -4.82 15.27 15.79
CA GLU A 118 -4.20 16.16 14.80
C GLU A 118 -5.13 16.41 13.62
N LEU A 119 -5.75 15.35 13.07
CA LEU A 119 -6.70 15.48 11.96
C LEU A 119 -7.89 16.38 12.32
N ILE A 120 -8.45 16.24 13.52
CA ILE A 120 -9.59 17.05 13.99
C ILE A 120 -9.19 18.53 14.14
N SER A 121 -7.96 18.80 14.58
CA SER A 121 -7.45 20.17 14.78
C SER A 121 -6.89 20.81 13.50
N SER A 122 -6.63 20.01 12.47
CA SER A 122 -6.00 20.47 11.23
C SER A 122 -6.90 21.41 10.45
N LYS A 123 -6.32 22.52 9.98
CA LYS A 123 -6.95 23.47 9.05
C LYS A 123 -6.26 23.50 7.69
N ASN A 124 -5.12 22.83 7.55
CA ASN A 124 -4.32 22.83 6.34
C ASN A 124 -4.79 21.67 5.45
N GLU A 125 -5.27 21.97 4.24
CA GLU A 125 -5.85 20.97 3.34
C GLU A 125 -4.85 19.88 2.93
N LYS A 126 -3.63 20.26 2.54
CA LYS A 126 -2.58 19.29 2.13
C LYS A 126 -2.23 18.34 3.27
N TYR A 127 -2.06 18.89 4.48
CA TYR A 127 -1.77 18.10 5.66
C TYR A 127 -2.94 17.21 6.08
N THR A 128 -4.18 17.72 5.97
CA THR A 128 -5.40 16.95 6.22
C THR A 128 -5.49 15.76 5.28
N ASN A 129 -5.23 15.96 3.98
CA ASN A 129 -5.23 14.89 2.98
C ASN A 129 -4.14 13.84 3.26
N LEU A 130 -2.95 14.27 3.69
CA LEU A 130 -1.89 13.36 4.13
C LEU A 130 -2.37 12.51 5.32
N LEU A 131 -2.89 13.13 6.37
CA LEU A 131 -3.39 12.44 7.55
C LEU A 131 -4.54 11.49 7.22
N CYS A 132 -5.47 11.89 6.34
CA CYS A 132 -6.53 11.02 5.86
C CYS A 132 -5.95 9.75 5.22
N ASN A 133 -4.94 9.88 4.35
CA ASN A 133 -4.29 8.74 3.72
C ASN A 133 -3.60 7.84 4.75
N LEU A 134 -2.85 8.42 5.71
CA LEU A 134 -2.19 7.67 6.78
C LEU A 134 -3.16 6.94 7.71
N ILE A 135 -4.32 7.54 8.01
CA ILE A 135 -5.36 6.89 8.81
C ILE A 135 -6.08 5.81 7.99
N SER A 136 -6.24 6.00 6.68
CA SER A 136 -6.90 5.04 5.79
C SER A 136 -6.19 3.70 5.73
N SER A 137 -4.86 3.67 5.84
CA SER A 137 -4.08 2.43 5.85
C SER A 137 -4.22 1.62 7.14
N GLN A 138 -4.85 2.19 8.18
CA GLN A 138 -5.08 1.57 9.49
C GLN A 138 -6.53 1.76 9.95
N LEU A 139 -7.49 1.74 9.01
CA LEU A 139 -8.87 2.14 9.24
C LEU A 139 -9.57 1.29 10.33
N ASP A 140 -9.27 -0.01 10.42
CA ASP A 140 -9.82 -0.89 11.45
C ASP A 140 -9.51 -0.41 12.87
N ILE A 141 -8.30 0.13 13.09
CA ILE A 141 -7.88 0.68 14.37
C ILE A 141 -8.61 2.01 14.61
N ALA A 142 -8.80 2.80 13.55
CA ALA A 142 -9.37 4.14 13.64
C ALA A 142 -10.84 4.08 14.03
N LEU A 143 -11.58 3.15 13.42
CA LEU A 143 -13.01 2.94 13.68
C LEU A 143 -13.30 2.47 15.11
N LYS A 144 -12.31 1.89 15.80
CA LYS A 144 -12.44 1.47 17.20
C LYS A 144 -12.18 2.62 18.18
N ASP A 145 -11.56 3.70 17.73
CA ASP A 145 -11.27 4.87 18.55
C ASP A 145 -12.49 5.81 18.62
N GLU A 146 -12.89 6.18 19.84
CA GLU A 146 -14.04 7.05 20.07
C GLU A 146 -13.86 8.45 19.45
N SER A 147 -12.61 8.93 19.33
CA SER A 147 -12.32 10.24 18.74
C SER A 147 -12.61 10.28 17.24
N PHE A 148 -12.59 9.13 16.54
CA PHE A 148 -13.00 9.03 15.13
C PHE A 148 -14.47 9.42 14.93
N ALA A 149 -15.28 9.40 16.00
CA ALA A 149 -16.65 9.88 15.97
C ALA A 149 -16.80 11.39 15.79
N LYS A 150 -15.76 12.15 16.16
CA LYS A 150 -15.76 13.61 16.15
C LYS A 150 -15.36 14.19 14.79
N ILE A 151 -14.97 13.33 13.85
CA ILE A 151 -14.52 13.73 12.52
C ILE A 151 -15.73 14.08 11.64
N PRO A 152 -15.72 15.22 10.92
CA PRO A 152 -16.77 15.58 9.96
C PRO A 152 -16.94 14.51 8.87
N TYR A 153 -18.17 14.27 8.41
CA TYR A 153 -18.46 13.27 7.38
C TYR A 153 -17.74 13.52 6.06
N SER A 154 -17.50 14.79 5.69
CA SER A 154 -16.69 15.14 4.52
C SER A 154 -15.28 14.58 4.61
N THR A 155 -14.66 14.65 5.79
CA THR A 155 -13.32 14.13 6.06
C THR A 155 -13.32 12.61 6.14
N VAL A 156 -14.35 12.00 6.75
CA VAL A 156 -14.52 10.54 6.73
C VAL A 156 -14.64 10.03 5.30
N ALA A 157 -15.37 10.74 4.43
CA ALA A 157 -15.45 10.38 3.01
C ALA A 157 -14.08 10.41 2.32
N LEU A 158 -13.19 11.35 2.66
CA LEU A 158 -11.82 11.39 2.13
C LEU A 158 -11.01 10.17 2.57
N ILE A 159 -11.12 9.77 3.85
CA ILE A 159 -10.50 8.54 4.37
C ILE A 159 -11.01 7.32 3.60
N LEU A 160 -12.33 7.19 3.46
CA LEU A 160 -12.94 6.02 2.81
C LEU A 160 -12.69 5.93 1.29
N LYS A 161 -12.40 7.07 0.64
CA LYS A 161 -12.02 7.18 -0.78
C LYS A 161 -10.53 6.91 -1.04
N SER A 162 -9.70 6.85 0.00
CA SER A 162 -8.26 6.73 -0.18
C SER A 162 -7.89 5.43 -0.92
N PRO A 163 -6.98 5.47 -1.92
CA PRO A 163 -6.58 4.27 -2.66
C PRO A 163 -5.76 3.29 -1.83
N ILE A 164 -5.17 3.75 -0.72
CA ILE A 164 -4.39 2.93 0.21
C ILE A 164 -5.21 2.48 1.42
N LYS A 165 -6.55 2.58 1.33
CA LYS A 165 -7.46 2.16 2.39
C LYS A 165 -7.31 0.65 2.66
N VAL A 166 -7.09 0.31 3.93
CA VAL A 166 -7.09 -1.06 4.42
C VAL A 166 -8.22 -1.20 5.45
N LEU A 167 -9.27 -1.93 5.07
CA LEU A 167 -10.41 -2.26 5.92
C LEU A 167 -10.58 -3.78 5.86
N ASN A 168 -10.14 -4.48 6.90
CA ASN A 168 -10.27 -5.95 6.93
C ASN A 168 -11.61 -6.38 7.49
N ASP A 169 -12.21 -5.55 8.35
CA ASP A 169 -13.50 -5.82 8.97
C ASP A 169 -14.54 -4.77 8.57
N SER A 170 -15.23 -5.02 7.46
CA SER A 170 -16.34 -4.18 6.98
C SER A 170 -17.47 -4.03 8.00
N GLN A 171 -17.58 -4.93 8.98
CA GLN A 171 -18.61 -4.84 10.02
C GLN A 171 -18.32 -3.66 10.96
N LEU A 172 -17.05 -3.32 11.19
CA LEU A 172 -16.68 -2.15 11.99
C LEU A 172 -17.21 -0.87 11.36
N LEU A 173 -17.03 -0.72 10.04
CA LEU A 173 -17.52 0.44 9.31
C LEU A 173 -19.05 0.49 9.30
N TYR A 174 -19.70 -0.65 9.06
CA TYR A 174 -21.15 -0.74 9.09
C TYR A 174 -21.70 -0.34 10.47
N LYS A 175 -21.16 -0.92 11.55
CA LYS A 175 -21.56 -0.60 12.92
C LYS A 175 -21.37 0.88 13.22
N TYR A 176 -20.20 1.42 12.88
CA TYR A 176 -19.88 2.84 13.03
C TYR A 176 -20.90 3.77 12.36
N LEU A 177 -21.35 3.44 11.14
CA LEU A 177 -22.35 4.23 10.43
C LEU A 177 -23.75 4.06 11.03
N CYS A 178 -24.13 2.82 11.39
CA CYS A 178 -25.42 2.51 11.99
C CYS A 178 -25.64 3.22 13.34
N ASP A 179 -24.60 3.27 14.18
CA ASP A 179 -24.62 3.95 15.47
C ASP A 179 -24.92 5.47 15.33
N ARG A 180 -24.85 6.02 14.11
CA ARG A 180 -25.05 7.46 13.83
C ARG A 180 -26.24 7.80 12.95
N ILE A 181 -26.98 6.81 12.46
CA ILE A 181 -28.23 7.03 11.72
C ILE A 181 -29.21 7.97 12.43
N PRO A 182 -29.33 7.99 13.78
CA PRO A 182 -30.27 8.90 14.46
C PRO A 182 -30.06 10.39 14.16
N THR A 183 -28.90 10.79 13.64
CA THR A 183 -28.57 12.19 13.36
C THR A 183 -29.21 12.78 12.10
N LEU A 184 -29.88 11.97 11.25
CA LEU A 184 -30.56 12.37 10.01
C LEU A 184 -29.70 13.18 9.02
N ASP A 185 -28.37 13.11 9.09
CA ASP A 185 -27.49 13.79 8.15
C ASP A 185 -27.47 13.03 6.81
N THR A 186 -27.91 13.68 5.72
CA THR A 186 -27.85 13.13 4.36
C THR A 186 -26.44 12.70 3.95
N ASN A 187 -25.39 13.35 4.47
CA ASN A 187 -24.00 13.01 4.18
C ASN A 187 -23.58 11.67 4.79
N LEU A 188 -24.23 11.23 5.87
CA LEU A 188 -23.96 9.93 6.48
C LEU A 188 -24.35 8.79 5.53
N TYR A 189 -25.48 8.90 4.85
CA TYR A 189 -25.94 7.87 3.91
C TYR A 189 -24.95 7.69 2.76
N GLU A 190 -24.34 8.77 2.28
CA GLU A 190 -23.29 8.73 1.25
C GLU A 190 -22.05 7.93 1.68
N LEU A 191 -21.82 7.73 2.98
CA LEU A 191 -20.72 6.89 3.48
C LEU A 191 -21.03 5.38 3.40
N PHE A 192 -22.31 4.99 3.37
CA PHE A 192 -22.69 3.57 3.21
C PHE A 192 -22.26 2.97 1.87
N ARG A 193 -21.95 3.82 0.89
CA ARG A 193 -21.35 3.43 -0.40
C ARG A 193 -20.02 2.70 -0.27
N TYR A 194 -19.31 2.93 0.84
CA TYR A 194 -18.00 2.35 1.10
C TYR A 194 -18.07 1.07 1.93
N VAL A 195 -19.26 0.65 2.35
CA VAL A 195 -19.47 -0.62 3.06
C VAL A 195 -19.60 -1.74 2.04
N ASP A 196 -18.75 -2.74 2.15
CA ASP A 196 -18.90 -3.96 1.36
C ASP A 196 -19.99 -4.85 1.97
N LEU A 197 -21.18 -4.78 1.38
CA LEU A 197 -22.35 -5.54 1.80
C LEU A 197 -22.17 -7.07 1.68
N GLN A 198 -21.25 -7.55 0.84
CA GLN A 198 -21.03 -8.99 0.64
C GLN A 198 -20.29 -9.62 1.83
N THR A 199 -19.54 -8.80 2.57
CA THR A 199 -18.73 -9.23 3.71
C THR A 199 -19.47 -9.13 5.05
N LEU A 200 -20.71 -8.61 5.04
CA LEU A 200 -21.53 -8.50 6.24
C LEU A 200 -22.11 -9.85 6.66
N THR A 201 -22.22 -10.08 7.96
CA THR A 201 -22.92 -11.26 8.50
C THR A 201 -24.41 -11.19 8.18
N ALA A 202 -25.07 -12.37 8.21
CA ALA A 202 -26.51 -12.46 8.02
C ALA A 202 -27.31 -11.57 8.99
N GLU A 203 -26.79 -11.36 10.21
CA GLU A 203 -27.42 -10.49 11.21
C GLU A 203 -27.42 -9.03 10.77
N TYR A 204 -26.27 -8.49 10.33
CA TYR A 204 -26.18 -7.11 9.86
C TYR A 204 -26.95 -6.90 8.55
N SER A 205 -26.91 -7.87 7.64
CA SER A 205 -27.72 -7.84 6.41
C SER A 205 -29.21 -7.75 6.73
N LYS A 206 -29.70 -8.51 7.72
CA LYS A 206 -31.10 -8.43 8.18
C LYS A 206 -31.45 -7.04 8.72
N GLN A 207 -30.53 -6.39 9.45
CA GLN A 207 -30.75 -5.02 9.97
C GLN A 207 -30.92 -3.97 8.86
N ILE A 208 -30.23 -4.13 7.72
CA ILE A 208 -30.41 -3.25 6.56
C ILE A 208 -31.84 -3.35 6.03
N PHE A 209 -32.38 -4.57 5.90
CA PHE A 209 -33.73 -4.79 5.40
C PHE A 209 -34.82 -4.35 6.37
N THR A 210 -34.54 -4.34 7.69
CA THR A 210 -35.50 -3.85 8.69
C THR A 210 -35.47 -2.32 8.85
N ASN A 211 -34.38 -1.64 8.48
CA ASN A 211 -34.30 -0.19 8.52
C ASN A 211 -34.83 0.43 7.21
N PHE A 212 -36.05 0.95 7.24
CA PHE A 212 -36.71 1.53 6.05
C PHE A 212 -35.91 2.66 5.38
N GLN A 213 -35.18 3.48 6.14
CA GLN A 213 -34.38 4.56 5.56
C GLN A 213 -33.15 4.04 4.83
N LEU A 214 -32.46 3.05 5.40
CA LEU A 214 -31.37 2.38 4.71
C LEU A 214 -31.88 1.64 3.47
N MET A 215 -33.00 0.93 3.58
CA MET A 215 -33.61 0.23 2.44
C MET A 215 -34.02 1.21 1.32
N LYS A 216 -34.60 2.37 1.67
CA LYS A 216 -34.90 3.44 0.71
C LYS A 216 -33.63 4.00 0.07
N PHE A 217 -32.57 4.24 0.84
CA PHE A 217 -31.29 4.70 0.31
C PHE A 217 -30.68 3.68 -0.66
N PHE A 218 -30.57 2.41 -0.26
CA PHE A 218 -30.02 1.33 -1.09
C PHE A 218 -30.87 1.05 -2.33
N SER A 219 -32.19 1.26 -2.28
CA SER A 219 -33.05 1.12 -3.47
C SER A 219 -32.95 2.30 -4.45
N THR A 220 -32.64 3.51 -3.95
CA THR A 220 -32.26 4.65 -4.81
C THR A 220 -30.82 4.56 -5.31
N PHE A 221 -30.02 3.66 -4.74
CA PHE A 221 -28.63 3.44 -5.06
C PHE A 221 -28.48 2.73 -6.41
N LYS A 222 -28.63 3.50 -7.48
CA LYS A 222 -28.17 3.09 -8.79
C LYS A 222 -26.66 3.26 -8.82
N GLU A 223 -25.92 2.26 -8.35
CA GLU A 223 -24.57 2.09 -8.87
C GLU A 223 -24.66 2.15 -10.41
N PRO A 224 -23.71 2.77 -11.11
CA PRO A 224 -23.49 2.47 -12.51
C PRO A 224 -22.97 1.03 -12.59
N ARG A 225 -23.82 0.06 -12.31
CA ARG A 225 -23.62 -1.31 -12.75
C ARG A 225 -23.57 -1.22 -14.26
N GLN A 226 -22.46 -1.66 -14.84
CA GLN A 226 -22.41 -1.81 -16.28
C GLN A 226 -23.66 -2.61 -16.69
N PRO A 227 -24.48 -2.11 -17.62
CA PRO A 227 -25.68 -2.79 -18.05
C PRO A 227 -25.26 -4.03 -18.84
N GLY A 228 -25.05 -5.14 -18.13
CA GLY A 228 -24.54 -6.39 -18.67
C GLY A 228 -25.06 -7.61 -17.92
N ASP A 229 -24.89 -7.69 -16.59
CA ASP A 229 -24.82 -9.04 -15.98
C ASP A 229 -25.87 -9.46 -14.97
N ILE A 230 -26.83 -8.65 -14.51
CA ILE A 230 -27.79 -9.19 -13.51
C ILE A 230 -28.67 -10.31 -14.09
N THR A 231 -29.06 -10.18 -15.37
CA THR A 231 -29.78 -11.24 -16.08
C THR A 231 -28.89 -12.42 -16.44
N ASN A 232 -27.60 -12.21 -16.68
CA ASN A 232 -26.67 -13.30 -16.97
C ASN A 232 -26.32 -14.06 -15.69
N ASP A 233 -25.97 -13.37 -14.61
CA ASP A 233 -25.71 -13.93 -13.29
C ASP A 233 -26.92 -14.73 -12.77
N TYR A 234 -28.14 -14.20 -12.93
CA TYR A 234 -29.36 -14.92 -12.58
C TYR A 234 -29.53 -16.19 -13.43
N ASN A 235 -29.28 -16.11 -14.74
CA ASN A 235 -29.38 -17.27 -15.63
C ASN A 235 -28.30 -18.32 -15.34
N GLU A 236 -27.08 -17.90 -15.03
CA GLU A 236 -25.98 -18.79 -14.63
C GLU A 236 -26.30 -19.50 -13.30
N ILE A 237 -26.77 -18.78 -12.29
CA ILE A 237 -27.21 -19.36 -11.01
C ILE A 237 -28.35 -20.35 -11.22
N VAL A 238 -29.33 -20.04 -12.09
CA VAL A 238 -30.43 -20.96 -12.41
C VAL A 238 -29.94 -22.21 -13.15
N ILE A 239 -28.95 -22.08 -14.03
CA ILE A 239 -28.30 -23.21 -14.72
C ILE A 239 -27.55 -24.08 -13.71
N GLU A 240 -26.76 -23.49 -12.81
CA GLU A 240 -26.05 -24.22 -11.76
C GLU A 240 -27.02 -24.92 -10.80
N MET A 241 -28.08 -24.26 -10.34
CA MET A 241 -29.09 -24.88 -9.47
C MET A 241 -29.74 -26.10 -10.14
N LYS A 242 -30.06 -26.02 -11.44
CA LYS A 242 -30.59 -27.19 -12.19
C LYS A 242 -29.56 -28.32 -12.33
N SER A 243 -28.28 -27.99 -12.43
CA SER A 243 -27.19 -28.97 -12.47
C SER A 243 -27.04 -29.69 -11.11
N VAL A 244 -27.07 -28.93 -10.02
CA VAL A 244 -27.03 -29.44 -8.64
C VAL A 244 -28.24 -30.31 -8.34
N ASP A 245 -29.45 -29.87 -8.69
CA ASP A 245 -30.69 -30.63 -8.50
C ASP A 245 -30.67 -31.97 -9.27
N LYS A 246 -30.11 -31.98 -10.49
CA LYS A 246 -29.86 -33.22 -11.24
C LYS A 246 -28.83 -34.13 -10.55
N ARG A 247 -27.78 -33.57 -9.94
CA ARG A 247 -26.79 -34.35 -9.16
C ARG A 247 -27.41 -34.93 -7.90
N ILE A 248 -28.21 -34.17 -7.17
CA ILE A 248 -28.94 -34.63 -5.99
C ILE A 248 -29.87 -35.78 -6.37
N LYS A 249 -30.72 -35.61 -7.40
CA LYS A 249 -31.60 -36.68 -7.90
C LYS A 249 -30.84 -37.93 -8.39
N ARG A 250 -29.62 -37.78 -8.91
CA ARG A 250 -28.74 -38.91 -9.25
C ARG A 250 -28.18 -39.60 -8.01
N LEU A 251 -27.79 -38.84 -6.99
CA LEU A 251 -27.32 -39.36 -5.70
C LEU A 251 -28.46 -40.06 -4.94
N GLU A 252 -29.67 -39.53 -4.99
CA GLU A 252 -30.88 -40.16 -4.44
C GLU A 252 -31.27 -41.43 -5.22
N LYS A 253 -31.10 -41.45 -6.55
CA LYS A 253 -31.30 -42.66 -7.37
C LYS A 253 -30.21 -43.72 -7.18
N LEU A 254 -29.00 -43.32 -6.82
CA LEU A 254 -27.96 -44.22 -6.35
C LEU A 254 -28.36 -44.65 -4.95
N LYS A 255 -29.30 -45.60 -4.84
CA LYS A 255 -29.73 -46.21 -3.58
C LYS A 255 -28.51 -46.53 -2.72
N PHE A 256 -28.22 -45.66 -1.77
CA PHE A 256 -27.04 -45.77 -0.92
C PHE A 256 -27.16 -47.00 -0.02
N GLU A 257 -28.38 -47.45 0.29
CA GLU A 257 -28.64 -48.65 1.09
C GLU A 257 -28.06 -49.92 0.46
N GLU A 258 -28.30 -50.21 -0.83
CA GLU A 258 -27.83 -51.45 -1.47
C GLU A 258 -26.30 -51.51 -1.58
N LYS A 259 -25.62 -50.36 -1.76
CA LYS A 259 -24.15 -50.31 -1.81
C LYS A 259 -23.52 -50.25 -0.42
N PHE A 260 -24.18 -49.66 0.56
CA PHE A 260 -23.68 -49.59 1.93
C PHE A 260 -23.80 -50.95 2.64
N GLU A 261 -24.86 -51.73 2.37
CA GLU A 261 -24.95 -53.13 2.83
C GLU A 261 -23.82 -53.99 2.24
N ALA A 262 -23.57 -53.91 0.93
CA ALA A 262 -22.46 -54.65 0.30
C ALA A 262 -21.08 -54.24 0.83
N ILE A 263 -20.88 -52.95 1.13
CA ILE A 263 -19.63 -52.46 1.74
C ILE A 263 -19.52 -52.92 3.20
N SER A 264 -20.62 -52.91 3.96
CA SER A 264 -20.67 -53.38 5.35
C SER A 264 -20.38 -54.88 5.45
N GLU A 265 -20.85 -55.67 4.49
CA GLU A 265 -20.55 -57.11 4.39
C GLU A 265 -19.05 -57.33 4.14
N HIS A 266 -18.45 -56.56 3.23
CA HIS A 266 -17.01 -56.60 2.99
C HIS A 266 -16.15 -56.13 4.18
N PHE A 267 -16.63 -55.22 5.02
CA PHE A 267 -15.93 -54.86 6.25
C PHE A 267 -15.96 -56.00 7.27
N GLY A 268 -17.06 -56.76 7.36
CA GLY A 268 -17.14 -57.98 8.17
C GLY A 268 -16.10 -59.02 7.76
N ASP A 269 -15.98 -59.29 6.45
CA ASP A 269 -14.97 -60.21 5.90
C ASP A 269 -13.52 -59.78 6.22
N ILE A 270 -13.27 -58.46 6.23
CA ILE A 270 -11.95 -57.90 6.54
C ILE A 270 -11.64 -58.06 8.04
N GLU A 271 -12.60 -57.78 8.92
CA GLU A 271 -12.44 -57.96 10.37
C GLU A 271 -12.18 -59.43 10.75
N GLU A 272 -12.86 -60.36 10.10
CA GLU A 272 -12.66 -61.79 10.31
C GLU A 272 -11.26 -62.24 9.86
N ARG A 273 -10.81 -61.76 8.68
CA ARG A 273 -9.44 -62.01 8.18
C ARG A 273 -8.35 -61.47 9.10
N ILE A 274 -8.52 -60.24 9.61
CA ILE A 274 -7.56 -59.64 10.54
C ILE A 274 -7.51 -60.45 11.85
N SER A 275 -8.66 -60.90 12.34
CA SER A 275 -8.75 -61.69 13.57
C SER A 275 -8.06 -63.06 13.43
N GLU A 276 -8.21 -63.74 12.29
CA GLU A 276 -7.51 -64.99 11.99
C GLU A 276 -6.01 -64.78 11.79
N GLU A 277 -5.57 -63.74 11.08
CA GLU A 277 -4.16 -63.40 10.89
C GLU A 277 -3.45 -63.12 12.24
N ILE A 278 -4.11 -62.39 13.16
CA ILE A 278 -3.58 -62.11 14.50
C ILE A 278 -3.43 -63.40 15.31
N LYS A 279 -4.43 -64.30 15.30
CA LYS A 279 -4.32 -65.60 15.96
C LYS A 279 -3.19 -66.45 15.38
N THR A 280 -2.97 -66.37 14.07
CA THR A 280 -1.91 -67.11 13.37
C THR A 280 -0.53 -66.58 13.77
N ARG A 281 -0.34 -65.26 13.79
CA ARG A 281 0.92 -64.63 14.23
C ARG A 281 1.23 -64.86 15.71
N LEU A 282 0.24 -64.84 16.58
CA LEU A 282 0.43 -65.17 18.00
C LEU A 282 0.81 -66.65 18.23
N ARG A 283 0.46 -67.55 17.29
CA ARG A 283 0.91 -68.95 17.30
C ARG A 283 2.33 -69.10 16.74
N GLU A 284 2.72 -68.27 15.78
CA GLU A 284 4.07 -68.24 15.20
C GLU A 284 5.10 -67.60 16.15
N GLU A 285 4.73 -66.53 16.88
CA GLU A 285 5.58 -65.88 17.88
C GLU A 285 5.92 -66.79 19.08
N ARG A 286 5.15 -67.86 19.31
CA ARG A 286 5.47 -68.86 20.35
C ARG A 286 6.50 -69.91 19.91
N LYS A 287 6.97 -69.91 18.66
CA LYS A 287 7.85 -70.98 18.12
C LYS A 287 9.26 -70.56 17.71
N GLU A 288 9.66 -69.29 17.82
CA GLU A 288 11.04 -68.90 17.49
C GLU A 288 11.73 -68.18 18.65
N LEU A 289 12.54 -68.93 19.40
CA LEU A 289 13.69 -68.37 20.13
C LEU A 289 14.70 -67.86 19.08
N ASP A 290 14.78 -66.54 18.90
CA ASP A 290 16.01 -65.72 18.98
C ASP A 290 15.72 -64.28 18.45
N PRO A 291 15.23 -63.35 19.31
CA PRO A 291 14.70 -62.06 18.88
C PRO A 291 15.76 -60.98 18.55
N GLU A 292 17.01 -61.12 18.99
CA GLU A 292 18.00 -60.04 18.86
C GLU A 292 18.53 -59.86 17.43
N ASN A 293 18.62 -60.92 16.62
CA ASN A 293 19.26 -60.84 15.29
C ASN A 293 18.32 -60.32 14.17
N LYS A 294 17.00 -60.42 14.34
CA LYS A 294 16.01 -59.92 13.35
C LYS A 294 15.74 -58.42 13.49
N LEU A 295 15.79 -57.88 14.72
CA LEU A 295 15.56 -56.46 14.98
C LEU A 295 16.70 -55.61 14.42
N ASP A 296 17.95 -56.01 14.66
CA ASP A 296 19.14 -55.33 14.14
C ASP A 296 19.18 -55.32 12.61
N LYS A 297 18.76 -56.43 11.97
CA LYS A 297 18.68 -56.50 10.51
C LYS A 297 17.63 -55.55 9.94
N LYS A 298 16.48 -55.40 10.61
CA LYS A 298 15.43 -54.43 10.21
C LYS A 298 15.86 -52.99 10.46
N LEU A 299 16.49 -52.70 11.59
CA LEU A 299 17.02 -51.37 11.91
C LEU A 299 18.07 -50.94 10.89
N LYS A 300 18.97 -51.86 10.51
CA LYS A 300 19.98 -51.60 9.47
C LYS A 300 19.33 -51.32 8.10
N GLN A 301 18.32 -52.11 7.71
CA GLN A 301 17.58 -51.87 6.46
C GLN A 301 16.85 -50.52 6.46
N MET A 302 16.26 -50.10 7.58
CA MET A 302 15.64 -48.78 7.68
C MET A 302 16.67 -47.65 7.62
N ALA A 303 17.82 -47.81 8.27
CA ALA A 303 18.91 -46.85 8.22
C ALA A 303 19.44 -46.67 6.79
N ASP A 304 19.65 -47.77 6.05
CA ASP A 304 20.09 -47.73 4.66
C ASP A 304 19.05 -47.07 3.73
N LEU A 305 17.76 -47.32 3.96
CA LEU A 305 16.66 -46.68 3.23
C LEU A 305 16.58 -45.17 3.50
N LEU A 306 16.78 -44.75 4.75
CA LEU A 306 16.80 -43.34 5.13
C LEU A 306 18.02 -42.63 4.53
N ALA A 307 19.21 -43.23 4.60
CA ALA A 307 20.42 -42.70 4.01
C ALA A 307 20.26 -42.50 2.49
N LYS A 308 19.65 -43.47 1.80
CA LYS A 308 19.36 -43.35 0.36
C LYS A 308 18.38 -42.21 0.05
N LYS A 309 17.30 -42.06 0.85
CA LYS A 309 16.34 -40.95 0.68
C LYS A 309 16.98 -39.59 0.91
N ILE A 310 17.89 -39.47 1.88
CA ILE A 310 18.62 -38.23 2.16
C ILE A 310 19.51 -37.88 0.96
N LEU A 311 20.28 -38.83 0.43
CA LEU A 311 21.10 -38.62 -0.77
C LEU A 311 20.26 -38.20 -2.00
N ASP A 312 19.11 -38.84 -2.22
CA ASP A 312 18.22 -38.48 -3.33
C ASP A 312 17.64 -37.06 -3.16
N LEU A 313 17.31 -36.66 -1.93
CA LEU A 313 16.83 -35.30 -1.63
C LEU A 313 17.93 -34.25 -1.81
N GLU A 314 19.15 -34.52 -1.35
CA GLU A 314 20.31 -33.63 -1.57
C GLU A 314 20.60 -33.44 -3.06
N GLN A 315 20.51 -34.49 -3.87
CA GLN A 315 20.68 -34.39 -5.31
C GLN A 315 19.56 -33.58 -5.97
N LYS A 316 18.31 -33.72 -5.51
CA LYS A 316 17.18 -32.92 -6.00
C LYS A 316 17.35 -31.44 -5.68
N ILE A 317 17.74 -31.11 -4.46
CA ILE A 317 18.01 -29.73 -4.03
C ILE A 317 19.12 -29.12 -4.89
N LYS A 318 20.25 -29.82 -5.07
CA LYS A 318 21.36 -29.34 -5.92
C LYS A 318 20.94 -29.08 -7.37
N ARG A 319 20.06 -29.92 -7.95
CA ARG A 319 19.52 -29.71 -9.31
C ARG A 319 18.60 -28.50 -9.37
N GLN A 320 17.80 -28.28 -8.33
CA GLN A 320 16.90 -27.13 -8.25
C GLN A 320 17.69 -25.83 -8.09
N ASP A 321 18.71 -25.80 -7.22
CA ASP A 321 19.58 -24.64 -7.05
C ASP A 321 20.29 -24.28 -8.36
N PHE A 322 20.81 -25.28 -9.08
CA PHE A 322 21.44 -25.06 -10.38
C PHE A 322 20.46 -24.48 -11.43
N ALA A 323 19.20 -24.94 -11.43
CA ALA A 323 18.18 -24.42 -12.33
C ALA A 323 17.77 -22.97 -11.96
N GLN A 324 17.67 -22.66 -10.67
CA GLN A 324 17.40 -21.30 -10.19
C GLN A 324 18.54 -20.34 -10.53
N ASP A 325 19.79 -20.76 -10.37
CA ASP A 325 20.97 -19.97 -10.77
C ASP A 325 21.01 -19.71 -12.28
N ALA A 326 20.67 -20.70 -13.09
CA ALA A 326 20.59 -20.54 -14.54
C ALA A 326 19.51 -19.53 -14.92
N HIS A 327 18.32 -19.61 -14.31
CA HIS A 327 17.22 -18.67 -14.53
C HIS A 327 17.57 -17.25 -14.06
N ALA A 328 18.23 -17.10 -12.91
CA ALA A 328 18.70 -15.82 -12.41
C ALA A 328 19.70 -15.16 -13.37
N LYS A 329 20.67 -15.94 -13.90
CA LYS A 329 21.61 -15.45 -14.92
C LYS A 329 20.92 -15.00 -16.20
N GLU A 330 19.88 -15.72 -16.64
CA GLU A 330 19.08 -15.34 -17.81
C GLU A 330 18.34 -14.02 -17.59
N ILE A 331 17.71 -13.84 -16.41
CA ILE A 331 17.02 -12.59 -16.05
C ILE A 331 18.01 -11.42 -16.03
N ILE A 332 19.18 -11.59 -15.41
CA ILE A 332 20.22 -10.55 -15.35
C ILE A 332 20.65 -10.15 -16.77
N SER A 333 20.90 -11.12 -17.64
CA SER A 333 21.26 -10.87 -19.04
C SER A 333 20.16 -10.10 -19.79
N LYS A 334 18.89 -10.50 -19.65
CA LYS A 334 17.75 -9.80 -20.25
C LYS A 334 17.59 -8.38 -19.72
N SER A 335 17.78 -8.17 -18.42
CA SER A 335 17.74 -6.85 -17.78
C SER A 335 18.86 -5.93 -18.30
N GLN A 336 20.07 -6.46 -18.46
CA GLN A 336 21.20 -5.72 -19.04
C GLN A 336 20.93 -5.34 -20.50
N ALA A 337 20.41 -6.26 -21.31
CA ALA A 337 20.03 -5.99 -22.70
C ALA A 337 18.92 -4.93 -22.81
N LEU A 338 17.90 -4.98 -21.94
CA LEU A 338 16.88 -3.95 -21.87
C LEU A 338 17.47 -2.60 -21.47
N ASN A 339 18.37 -2.57 -20.48
CA ASN A 339 19.05 -1.35 -20.07
C ASN A 339 19.87 -0.72 -21.21
N SER A 340 20.59 -1.51 -22.00
CA SER A 340 21.32 -0.99 -23.16
C SER A 340 20.39 -0.44 -24.25
N ASN A 341 19.16 -0.95 -24.38
CA ASN A 341 18.16 -0.39 -25.29
C ASN A 341 17.69 1.01 -24.88
N PHE A 342 17.86 1.40 -23.62
CA PHE A 342 17.55 2.75 -23.14
C PHE A 342 18.70 3.75 -23.34
N ASP A 343 19.92 3.31 -23.67
CA ASP A 343 21.05 4.20 -23.87
C ASP A 343 20.90 5.20 -25.03
N PRO A 344 20.33 4.82 -26.20
CA PRO A 344 19.99 5.77 -27.26
C PRO A 344 19.00 6.84 -26.79
N ILE A 345 17.96 6.46 -26.04
CA ILE A 345 16.97 7.39 -25.50
C ILE A 345 17.62 8.36 -24.50
N ARG A 346 18.49 7.86 -23.63
CA ARG A 346 19.27 8.71 -22.71
C ARG A 346 20.22 9.65 -23.47
N ALA A 347 20.80 9.21 -24.58
CA ALA A 347 21.62 10.06 -25.45
C ALA A 347 20.78 11.16 -26.10
N GLU A 348 19.62 10.84 -26.67
CA GLU A 348 18.68 11.81 -27.25
C GLU A 348 18.16 12.81 -26.22
N MET A 349 17.81 12.36 -25.01
CA MET A 349 17.42 13.25 -23.92
C MET A 349 18.52 14.25 -23.57
N ARG A 350 19.78 13.80 -23.53
CA ARG A 350 20.93 14.69 -23.29
C ARG A 350 21.12 15.68 -24.44
N GLU A 351 20.91 15.25 -25.68
CA GLU A 351 20.97 16.11 -26.88
C GLU A 351 19.86 17.18 -26.84
N MET A 352 18.63 16.79 -26.53
CA MET A 352 17.49 17.71 -26.37
C MET A 352 17.73 18.72 -25.26
N GLN A 353 18.24 18.29 -24.10
CA GLN A 353 18.59 19.20 -23.01
C GLN A 353 19.66 20.22 -23.43
N ARG A 354 20.65 19.82 -24.25
CA ARG A 354 21.64 20.75 -24.82
C ARG A 354 20.98 21.74 -25.77
N MET A 355 20.11 21.28 -26.68
CA MET A 355 19.38 22.15 -27.60
C MET A 355 18.51 23.17 -26.87
N LEU A 356 17.77 22.75 -25.84
CA LEU A 356 16.95 23.63 -25.02
C LEU A 356 17.77 24.72 -24.33
N ARG A 357 18.97 24.40 -23.83
CA ARG A 357 19.88 25.42 -23.27
C ARG A 357 20.31 26.44 -24.33
N VAL A 358 20.65 25.99 -25.54
CA VAL A 358 21.04 26.88 -26.64
C VAL A 358 19.88 27.80 -27.04
N ILE A 359 18.65 27.26 -27.11
CA ILE A 359 17.45 28.05 -27.41
C ILE A 359 17.21 29.10 -26.31
N ASN A 360 17.32 28.70 -25.04
CA ASN A 360 17.11 29.62 -23.92
C ASN A 360 18.11 30.79 -23.92
N VAL A 361 19.40 30.50 -24.17
CA VAL A 361 20.43 31.55 -24.31
C VAL A 361 20.11 32.51 -25.47
N LYS A 362 19.66 31.99 -26.61
CA LYS A 362 19.24 32.84 -27.74
C LYS A 362 18.01 33.70 -27.39
N GLN A 363 17.03 33.14 -26.70
CA GLN A 363 15.82 33.85 -26.29
C GLN A 363 16.15 34.99 -25.33
N ILE A 364 17.07 34.76 -24.37
CA ILE A 364 17.58 35.82 -23.48
C ILE A 364 18.22 36.95 -24.30
N GLY A 365 19.12 36.63 -25.23
CA GLY A 365 19.75 37.63 -26.08
C GLY A 365 18.79 38.42 -26.98
N ILE A 366 17.74 37.78 -27.51
CA ILE A 366 16.68 38.47 -28.26
C ILE A 366 15.92 39.43 -27.33
N THR A 367 15.58 38.99 -26.13
CA THR A 367 14.85 39.79 -25.14
C THR A 367 15.64 41.03 -24.74
N GLU A 368 16.94 40.88 -24.49
CA GLU A 368 17.85 42.00 -24.20
C GLU A 368 17.92 42.98 -25.38
N HIS A 369 18.04 42.48 -26.62
CA HIS A 369 18.04 43.33 -27.81
C HIS A 369 16.74 44.12 -27.98
N VAL A 370 15.58 43.50 -27.73
CA VAL A 370 14.27 44.15 -27.79
C VAL A 370 14.17 45.24 -26.73
N ASN A 371 14.56 44.95 -25.49
CA ASN A 371 14.53 45.90 -24.39
C ASN A 371 15.46 47.10 -24.64
N ASN A 372 16.67 46.86 -25.15
CA ASN A 372 17.61 47.91 -25.51
C ASN A 372 17.08 48.80 -26.64
N ARG A 373 16.37 48.23 -27.63
CA ARG A 373 15.72 49.00 -28.70
C ARG A 373 14.55 49.84 -28.20
N ALA A 374 13.74 49.31 -27.28
CA ALA A 374 12.66 50.06 -26.65
C ALA A 374 13.21 51.25 -25.86
N ALA A 375 14.23 51.02 -25.03
CA ALA A 375 14.88 52.07 -24.25
C ALA A 375 15.60 53.14 -25.11
N ALA A 376 16.04 52.79 -26.32
CA ALA A 376 16.59 53.75 -27.28
C ALA A 376 15.50 54.63 -27.92
N LYS A 377 14.34 54.05 -28.23
CA LYS A 377 13.19 54.80 -28.77
C LYS A 377 12.56 55.76 -27.76
N ASP A 378 12.59 55.43 -26.47
CA ASP A 378 12.09 56.32 -25.41
C ASP A 378 13.01 57.52 -25.14
N LYS A 379 14.21 57.55 -25.75
CA LYS A 379 15.20 58.63 -25.63
C LYS A 379 15.27 59.54 -26.86
N GLU A 380 14.61 59.17 -27.96
CA GLU A 380 14.35 60.04 -29.13
C GLU A 380 13.00 60.72 -28.97
#